data_AF-A0A109V5K6-F1
#
_entry.id   AF-A0A109V5K6-F1
#
_cell.length_a   1.000
_cell.length_b   1.000
_cell.length_c   1.000
_cell.angle_alpha   90.00
_cell.angle_beta   90.00
_cell.angle_gamma   90.00
#
_symmetry.space_group_name_H-M   'P 1'
#
loop_
_entity.id
_entity.type
_entity.pdbx_description
1 polymer ?
#
loop_
_entity_poly.entity_id
_entity_poly.type
_entity_poly.pdbx_seq_one_letter_code
_entity_poly.pdbx_strand_id
1 'polypeptide(L)'
;MAAEESSKPVTYRLVLRKTARGLVIQFRGPGSQGREATLVRIGGRKAQQLFDMISSALRQGNYIEEESSTGNYTSYRLKPEVGAAVGGFLVITRRSRDPTAWAPYFAGLIGGAKYPGSREVLSSVLSLGLQLSKISPPPARTRMQLNPKILDAISAGLKVTARKLWGIRSPK
;
A
#
# COMPACT_ATOMS: atom_id res chain seq x y z
N MET A 1 -24.01 -6.30 29.23
CA MET A 1 -24.42 -6.33 27.81
C MET A 1 -23.61 -5.29 27.05
N ALA A 2 -22.46 -5.68 26.51
CA ALA A 2 -21.70 -4.85 25.58
C ALA A 2 -21.98 -5.44 24.19
N ALA A 3 -22.60 -4.63 23.33
CA ALA A 3 -23.00 -5.02 21.99
C ALA A 3 -21.77 -5.43 21.16
N GLU A 4 -21.91 -6.53 20.43
CA GLU A 4 -21.01 -6.98 19.39
C GLU A 4 -20.74 -5.82 18.41
N GLU A 5 -19.53 -5.27 18.46
CA GLU A 5 -18.98 -4.50 17.33
C GLU A 5 -18.81 -5.49 16.17
N SER A 6 -19.85 -5.57 15.33
CA SER A 6 -19.91 -6.25 14.05
C SER A 6 -18.53 -6.26 13.36
N SER A 7 -17.86 -7.41 13.39
CA SER A 7 -16.50 -7.64 12.89
C SER A 7 -16.46 -7.69 11.36
N LYS A 8 -16.92 -6.62 10.69
CA LYS A 8 -16.76 -6.50 9.24
C LYS A 8 -15.27 -6.57 8.91
N PRO A 9 -14.83 -7.52 8.08
CA PRO A 9 -13.42 -7.67 7.76
C PRO A 9 -12.90 -6.39 7.12
N VAL A 10 -11.76 -5.91 7.61
CA VAL A 10 -11.12 -4.70 7.08
C VAL A 10 -10.84 -4.91 5.60
N THR A 11 -11.54 -4.15 4.77
CA THR A 11 -11.45 -4.26 3.32
C THR A 11 -10.50 -3.21 2.78
N TYR A 12 -9.49 -3.66 2.04
CA TYR A 12 -8.56 -2.78 1.33
C TYR A 12 -8.76 -2.91 -0.18
N ARG A 13 -8.51 -1.82 -0.90
CA ARG A 13 -8.55 -1.79 -2.37
C ARG A 13 -7.28 -1.22 -2.96
N LEU A 14 -6.84 -1.84 -4.05
CA LEU A 14 -5.79 -1.32 -4.91
C LEU A 14 -6.43 -0.75 -6.16
N VAL A 15 -6.28 0.55 -6.38
CA VAL A 15 -6.96 1.27 -7.45
C VAL A 15 -5.94 1.99 -8.33
N LEU A 16 -6.09 1.86 -9.64
CA LEU A 16 -5.42 2.69 -10.64
C LEU A 16 -6.44 3.65 -11.24
N ARG A 17 -6.11 4.93 -11.29
CA ARG A 17 -7.00 5.96 -11.84
C ARG A 17 -6.25 6.93 -12.73
N LYS A 18 -6.81 7.23 -13.89
CA LYS A 18 -6.37 8.35 -14.74
C LYS A 18 -6.89 9.67 -14.18
N THR A 19 -6.00 10.64 -14.03
CA THR A 19 -6.33 12.00 -13.59
C THR A 19 -5.80 13.02 -14.59
N ALA A 20 -6.25 14.27 -14.49
CA ALA A 20 -5.72 15.37 -15.32
C ALA A 20 -4.18 15.55 -15.20
N ARG A 21 -3.58 15.11 -14.09
CA ARG A 21 -2.13 15.18 -13.84
C ARG A 21 -1.39 13.88 -14.16
N GLY A 22 -2.06 12.91 -14.79
CA GLY A 22 -1.54 11.58 -15.10
C GLY A 22 -2.12 10.47 -14.22
N LEU A 23 -1.52 9.29 -14.33
CA LEU A 23 -1.97 8.08 -13.63
C LEU A 23 -1.57 8.09 -12.16
N VAL A 24 -2.46 7.59 -11.31
CA VAL A 24 -2.23 7.46 -9.87
C VAL A 24 -2.69 6.11 -9.36
N ILE A 25 -1.86 5.52 -8.50
CA ILE A 25 -2.24 4.40 -7.65
C ILE A 25 -2.84 4.97 -6.35
N GLN A 26 -3.97 4.43 -5.94
CA GLN A 26 -4.62 4.70 -4.67
C GLN A 26 -4.76 3.38 -3.91
N PHE A 27 -4.16 3.34 -2.73
CA PHE A 27 -4.46 2.32 -1.74
C PHE A 27 -5.59 2.84 -0.87
N ARG A 28 -6.74 2.19 -0.93
CA ARG A 28 -7.92 2.58 -0.16
C ARG A 28 -8.19 1.58 0.95
N GLY A 29 -8.75 2.07 2.03
CA GLY A 29 -9.10 1.27 3.20
C GLY A 29 -9.98 2.07 4.16
N PRO A 30 -10.19 1.56 5.38
CA PRO A 30 -11.01 2.26 6.38
C PRO A 30 -10.37 3.60 6.74
N GLY A 31 -11.09 4.68 6.49
CA GLY A 31 -10.67 6.01 6.87
C GLY A 31 -10.97 6.33 8.34
N SER A 32 -10.46 7.46 8.80
CA SER A 32 -10.64 7.96 10.19
C SER A 32 -12.10 8.10 10.65
N GLN A 33 -13.03 8.23 9.71
CA GLN A 33 -14.47 8.43 9.94
C GLN A 33 -15.29 7.17 9.59
N GLY A 34 -14.66 6.00 9.53
CA GLY A 34 -15.31 4.72 9.18
C GLY A 34 -15.68 4.56 7.69
N ARG A 35 -15.63 5.64 6.90
CA ARG A 35 -15.82 5.62 5.44
C ARG A 35 -14.52 5.23 4.73
N GLU A 36 -14.66 4.59 3.57
CA GLU A 36 -13.50 4.32 2.72
C GLU A 36 -12.78 5.62 2.36
N ALA A 37 -11.45 5.60 2.50
CA ALA A 37 -10.60 6.73 2.13
C ALA A 37 -9.35 6.25 1.41
N THR A 38 -8.75 7.17 0.63
CA THR A 38 -7.40 6.94 0.10
C THR A 38 -6.39 7.09 1.23
N LEU A 39 -5.78 5.98 1.64
CA LEU A 39 -4.75 5.94 2.68
C LEU A 39 -3.40 6.34 2.09
N VAL A 40 -3.01 5.72 0.97
CA VAL A 40 -1.76 6.01 0.25
C VAL A 40 -2.06 6.39 -1.18
N ARG A 41 -1.40 7.44 -1.66
CA ARG A 41 -1.44 7.88 -3.06
C ARG A 41 -0.03 7.92 -3.65
N ILE A 42 0.17 7.24 -4.78
CA ILE A 42 1.42 7.25 -5.56
C ILE A 42 1.08 7.71 -6.98
N GLY A 43 1.80 8.70 -7.48
CA GLY A 43 1.67 9.17 -8.86
C GLY A 43 3.02 9.23 -9.54
N GLY A 44 3.01 9.44 -10.85
CA GLY A 44 4.22 9.59 -11.66
C GLY A 44 4.18 8.75 -12.93
N ARG A 45 5.20 8.92 -13.78
CA ARG A 45 5.27 8.27 -15.10
C ARG A 45 5.27 6.74 -15.03
N LYS A 46 5.83 6.18 -13.95
CA LYS A 46 5.90 4.72 -13.71
C LYS A 46 4.73 4.14 -12.92
N ALA A 47 3.67 4.91 -12.65
CA ALA A 47 2.54 4.45 -11.84
C ALA A 47 1.81 3.26 -12.48
N GLN A 48 1.60 3.29 -13.81
CA GLN A 48 1.01 2.17 -14.56
C GLN A 48 1.83 0.90 -14.38
N GLN A 49 3.12 0.97 -14.73
CA GLN A 49 4.04 -0.16 -14.65
C GLN A 49 4.11 -0.75 -13.24
N LEU A 50 4.18 0.10 -12.19
CA LEU A 50 4.15 -0.37 -10.81
C LEU A 50 2.84 -1.08 -10.47
N PHE A 51 1.69 -0.53 -10.88
CA PHE A 51 0.39 -1.12 -10.64
C PHE A 51 0.26 -2.49 -11.32
N ASP A 52 0.66 -2.61 -12.59
CA ASP A 52 0.54 -3.83 -13.38
C ASP A 52 1.40 -4.96 -12.80
N MET A 53 2.63 -4.64 -12.34
CA MET A 53 3.48 -5.64 -11.68
C MET A 53 2.89 -6.10 -10.34
N ILE A 54 2.38 -5.17 -9.53
CA ILE A 54 1.74 -5.50 -8.24
C ILE A 54 0.49 -6.35 -8.49
N SER A 55 -0.40 -5.93 -9.40
CA SER A 55 -1.64 -6.64 -9.68
C SER A 55 -1.40 -8.01 -10.30
N SER A 56 -0.42 -8.15 -11.20
CA SER A 56 -0.01 -9.44 -11.75
C SER A 56 0.45 -10.42 -10.65
N ALA A 57 1.31 -9.96 -9.74
CA ALA A 57 1.77 -10.80 -8.64
C ALA A 57 0.65 -11.16 -7.66
N LEU A 58 -0.28 -10.23 -7.38
CA LEU A 58 -1.45 -10.50 -6.56
C LEU A 58 -2.41 -11.49 -7.23
N ARG A 59 -2.61 -11.41 -8.55
CA ARG A 59 -3.41 -12.38 -9.31
C ARG A 59 -2.80 -13.78 -9.25
N GLN A 60 -1.49 -13.91 -9.48
CA GLN A 60 -0.77 -15.18 -9.41
C GLN A 60 -0.87 -15.82 -8.02
N GLY A 61 -0.82 -15.01 -6.95
CA GLY A 61 -0.99 -15.48 -5.58
C GLY A 61 -2.44 -15.67 -5.12
N ASN A 62 -3.43 -15.49 -6.02
CA ASN A 62 -4.87 -15.51 -5.69
C ASN A 62 -5.23 -14.58 -4.50
N TYR A 63 -4.66 -13.38 -4.47
CA TYR A 63 -4.80 -12.41 -3.37
C TYR A 63 -5.72 -11.23 -3.68
N ILE A 64 -6.30 -11.17 -4.88
CA ILE A 64 -7.22 -10.11 -5.30
C ILE A 64 -8.46 -10.63 -5.99
N GLU A 65 -9.52 -9.85 -5.89
CA GLU A 65 -10.76 -9.99 -6.65
C GLU A 65 -10.97 -8.73 -7.50
N GLU A 66 -11.37 -8.90 -8.76
CA GLU A 66 -11.67 -7.77 -9.64
C GLU A 66 -13.04 -7.18 -9.29
N GLU A 67 -13.08 -5.89 -8.97
CA GLU A 67 -14.35 -5.20 -8.64
C GLU A 67 -14.86 -4.36 -9.80
N SER A 68 -13.96 -3.66 -10.49
CA SER A 68 -14.34 -2.77 -11.59
C SER A 68 -13.13 -2.47 -12.47
N SER A 69 -13.34 -2.54 -13.78
CA SER A 69 -12.36 -2.15 -14.78
C SER A 69 -13.05 -1.36 -15.90
N THR A 70 -12.61 -0.13 -16.07
CA THR A 70 -13.05 0.80 -17.13
C THR A 70 -11.80 1.47 -17.72
N GLY A 71 -11.91 2.10 -18.89
CA GLY A 71 -10.75 2.71 -19.56
C GLY A 71 -9.97 3.76 -18.74
N ASN A 72 -10.56 4.32 -17.68
CA ASN A 72 -9.92 5.33 -16.82
C ASN A 72 -9.75 4.89 -15.36
N TYR A 73 -10.19 3.68 -15.00
CA TYR A 73 -10.28 3.23 -13.62
C TYR A 73 -10.24 1.71 -13.52
N THR A 74 -9.32 1.18 -12.72
CA THR A 74 -9.22 -0.25 -12.39
C THR A 74 -9.16 -0.40 -10.88
N SER A 75 -9.98 -1.27 -10.31
CA SER A 75 -10.08 -1.53 -8.86
C SER A 75 -10.04 -3.01 -8.57
N TYR A 76 -9.13 -3.39 -7.68
CA TYR A 76 -9.04 -4.72 -7.11
C TYR A 76 -9.33 -4.66 -5.62
N ARG A 77 -10.20 -5.56 -5.15
CA ARG A 77 -10.34 -5.85 -3.72
C ARG A 77 -9.21 -6.77 -3.30
N LEU A 78 -8.56 -6.44 -2.19
CA LEU A 78 -7.50 -7.25 -1.62
C LEU A 78 -8.09 -8.24 -0.61
N LYS A 79 -7.64 -9.49 -0.63
CA LYS A 79 -7.98 -10.45 0.41
C LYS A 79 -7.48 -9.97 1.78
N PRO A 80 -8.21 -10.21 2.88
CA PRO A 80 -7.87 -9.69 4.21
C PRO A 80 -6.45 -10.04 4.67
N GLU A 81 -5.98 -11.24 4.32
CA GLU A 81 -4.67 -11.78 4.71
C GLU A 81 -3.46 -11.00 4.17
N VAL A 82 -3.60 -10.27 3.06
CA VAL A 82 -2.50 -9.48 2.47
C VAL A 82 -2.75 -7.98 2.42
N GLY A 83 -3.99 -7.53 2.65
CA GLY A 83 -4.38 -6.15 2.38
C GLY A 83 -3.49 -5.12 3.09
N ALA A 84 -3.22 -5.33 4.38
CA ALA A 84 -2.35 -4.46 5.16
C ALA A 84 -0.89 -4.48 4.68
N ALA A 85 -0.37 -5.66 4.34
CA ALA A 85 0.99 -5.83 3.83
C ALA A 85 1.19 -5.12 2.48
N VAL A 86 0.19 -5.16 1.59
CA VAL A 86 0.22 -4.39 0.33
C VAL A 86 0.27 -2.89 0.60
N GLY A 87 -0.48 -2.40 1.58
CA GLY A 87 -0.40 -1.01 2.02
C GLY A 87 1.01 -0.63 2.52
N GLY A 88 1.61 -1.47 3.36
CA GLY A 88 2.99 -1.31 3.83
C GLY A 88 4.01 -1.32 2.69
N PHE A 89 3.83 -2.19 1.70
CA PHE A 89 4.67 -2.21 0.50
C PHE A 89 4.54 -0.90 -0.29
N LEU A 90 3.33 -0.38 -0.45
CA LEU A 90 3.16 0.92 -1.10
C LEU A 90 3.87 2.02 -0.31
N VAL A 91 3.92 1.96 1.03
CA VAL A 91 4.72 2.87 1.85
C VAL A 91 6.23 2.72 1.56
N ILE A 92 6.78 1.50 1.46
CA ILE A 92 8.22 1.33 1.16
C ILE A 92 8.58 1.87 -0.23
N THR A 93 7.70 1.70 -1.23
CA THR A 93 7.98 2.17 -2.59
C THR A 93 7.90 3.69 -2.74
N ARG A 94 7.21 4.40 -1.84
CA ARG A 94 7.11 5.87 -1.86
C ARG A 94 8.48 6.53 -1.89
N ARG A 95 8.55 7.63 -2.64
CA ARG A 95 9.75 8.50 -2.77
C ARG A 95 11.02 7.76 -3.17
N SER A 96 10.91 6.54 -3.70
CA SER A 96 12.02 5.89 -4.39
C SER A 96 12.26 6.59 -5.71
N ARG A 97 13.52 6.81 -6.09
CA ARG A 97 13.87 7.35 -7.42
C ARG A 97 13.31 6.46 -8.52
N ASP A 98 13.40 5.16 -8.30
CA ASP A 98 12.72 4.16 -9.11
C ASP A 98 11.77 3.28 -8.26
N PRO A 99 10.46 3.59 -8.21
CA PRO A 99 9.49 2.75 -7.51
C PRO A 99 9.37 1.35 -8.12
N THR A 100 9.62 1.18 -9.42
CA THR A 100 9.46 -0.13 -10.09
C THR A 100 10.52 -1.13 -9.67
N ALA A 101 11.65 -0.66 -9.14
CA ALA A 101 12.69 -1.54 -8.66
C ALA A 101 12.31 -2.35 -7.41
N TRP A 102 11.25 -1.96 -6.71
CA TRP A 102 10.72 -2.75 -5.60
C TRP A 102 9.83 -3.90 -6.05
N ALA A 103 9.31 -3.84 -7.28
CA ALA A 103 8.34 -4.81 -7.76
C ALA A 103 8.84 -6.26 -7.83
N PRO A 104 10.10 -6.57 -8.21
CA PRO A 104 10.62 -7.94 -8.17
C PRO A 104 10.60 -8.58 -6.78
N TYR A 105 10.62 -7.76 -5.73
CA TYR A 105 10.58 -8.22 -4.34
C TYR A 105 9.16 -8.42 -3.81
N PHE A 106 8.16 -7.83 -4.47
CA PHE A 106 6.79 -7.77 -3.98
C PHE A 106 6.20 -9.15 -3.67
N ALA A 107 6.22 -10.08 -4.62
CA ALA A 107 5.64 -11.42 -4.42
C ALA A 107 6.29 -12.16 -3.23
N GLY A 108 7.62 -12.06 -3.10
CA GLY A 108 8.34 -12.64 -1.96
C GLY A 108 7.98 -11.98 -0.64
N LEU A 109 7.82 -10.65 -0.63
CA LEU A 109 7.52 -9.87 0.58
C LEU A 109 6.08 -10.07 1.05
N ILE A 110 5.13 -10.19 0.12
CA ILE A 110 3.72 -10.45 0.44
C ILE A 110 3.51 -11.93 0.75
N GLY A 111 4.17 -12.84 0.03
CA GLY A 111 4.08 -14.28 0.27
C GLY A 111 4.75 -14.74 1.57
N GLY A 112 5.79 -14.02 2.04
CA GLY A 112 6.49 -14.31 3.30
C GLY A 112 7.48 -15.49 3.24
N ALA A 113 7.35 -16.39 2.26
CA ALA A 113 8.22 -17.56 2.14
C ALA A 113 9.69 -17.20 1.82
N LYS A 114 9.91 -16.21 0.94
CA LYS A 114 11.27 -15.78 0.55
C LYS A 114 11.90 -14.82 1.57
N TYR A 115 11.07 -14.03 2.26
CA TYR A 115 11.50 -13.03 3.23
C TYR A 115 10.73 -13.27 4.54
N PRO A 116 11.27 -14.10 5.45
CA PRO A 116 10.58 -14.44 6.68
C PRO A 116 10.16 -13.20 7.48
N GLY A 117 8.92 -13.20 7.98
CA GLY A 117 8.35 -12.11 8.77
C GLY A 117 8.01 -10.84 7.98
N SER A 118 8.19 -10.81 6.64
CA SER A 118 8.00 -9.59 5.87
C SER A 118 6.56 -9.13 5.78
N ARG A 119 5.60 -10.06 5.73
CA ARG A 119 4.18 -9.73 5.66
C ARG A 119 3.74 -9.01 6.93
N GLU A 120 4.17 -9.51 8.08
CA GLU A 120 3.90 -8.97 9.41
C GLU A 120 4.53 -7.58 9.53
N VAL A 121 5.81 -7.44 9.20
CA VAL A 121 6.51 -6.14 9.23
C VAL A 121 5.81 -5.10 8.34
N LEU A 122 5.43 -5.47 7.11
CA LEU A 122 4.72 -4.55 6.22
C LEU A 122 3.33 -4.17 6.76
N SER A 123 2.62 -5.11 7.39
CA SER A 123 1.32 -4.83 8.01
C SER A 123 1.48 -3.89 9.21
N SER A 124 2.49 -4.12 10.06
CA SER A 124 2.85 -3.24 11.18
C SER A 124 3.27 -1.85 10.71
N VAL A 125 3.96 -1.74 9.57
CA VAL A 125 4.33 -0.46 8.96
C VAL A 125 3.09 0.36 8.58
N LEU A 126 2.09 -0.28 7.96
CA LEU A 126 0.84 0.42 7.65
C LEU A 126 0.13 0.87 8.93
N SER A 127 0.07 -0.01 9.94
CA SER A 127 -0.53 0.28 11.24
C SER A 127 0.16 1.48 11.93
N LEU A 128 1.49 1.50 11.95
CA LEU A 128 2.28 2.62 12.47
C LEU A 128 1.98 3.91 11.71
N GLY A 129 1.89 3.84 10.37
CA GLY A 129 1.50 4.98 9.54
C GLY A 129 0.12 5.52 9.90
N LEU A 130 -0.86 4.65 10.12
CA LEU A 130 -2.22 5.01 10.56
C LEU A 130 -2.20 5.67 11.94
N GLN A 131 -1.52 5.06 12.92
CA GLN A 131 -1.43 5.57 14.29
C GLN A 131 -0.76 6.95 14.34
N LEU A 132 0.41 7.11 13.72
CA LEU A 132 1.11 8.40 13.70
C LEU A 132 0.35 9.47 12.92
N SER A 133 -0.36 9.11 11.85
CA SER A 133 -1.16 10.07 11.07
C SER A 133 -2.41 10.53 11.82
N LYS A 134 -2.91 9.78 12.81
CA LYS A 134 -3.96 10.28 13.72
C LYS A 134 -3.43 11.39 14.63
N ILE A 135 -2.19 11.26 15.10
CA ILE A 135 -1.53 12.25 15.97
C ILE A 135 -1.15 13.49 15.17
N SER A 136 -0.63 13.30 13.95
CA SER A 136 -0.26 14.39 13.05
C SER A 136 -0.97 14.21 11.69
N PRO A 137 -2.20 14.72 11.55
CA PRO A 137 -2.97 14.60 10.33
C PRO A 137 -2.28 15.25 9.11
N PRO A 138 -2.52 14.74 7.89
CA PRO A 138 -2.06 15.41 6.69
C PRO A 138 -2.68 16.81 6.55
N PRO A 139 -1.99 17.76 5.89
CA PRO A 139 -2.57 19.06 5.55
C PRO A 139 -3.83 18.88 4.69
N ALA A 140 -4.86 19.72 4.88
CA ALA A 140 -6.16 19.63 4.20
C ALA A 140 -6.09 19.53 2.66
N ARG A 141 -5.08 20.15 2.04
CA ARG A 141 -4.82 20.06 0.58
C ARG A 141 -4.39 18.67 0.09
N THR A 142 -4.05 17.76 1.00
CA THR A 142 -3.53 16.44 0.69
C THR A 142 -4.69 15.50 0.40
N ARG A 143 -4.69 14.88 -0.79
CA ARG A 143 -5.76 13.96 -1.23
C ARG A 143 -5.59 12.53 -0.69
N MET A 144 -5.08 12.37 0.53
CA MET A 144 -4.93 11.08 1.23
C MET A 144 -4.91 11.30 2.74
N GLN A 145 -5.27 10.26 3.51
CA GLN A 145 -5.41 10.35 4.97
C GLN A 145 -4.13 10.06 5.76
N LEU A 146 -3.17 9.32 5.19
CA LEU A 146 -1.88 9.15 5.84
C LEU A 146 -0.99 10.36 5.56
N ASN A 147 -0.35 10.88 6.59
CA ASN A 147 0.50 12.05 6.49
C ASN A 147 1.76 11.75 5.65
N PRO A 148 1.98 12.44 4.52
CA PRO A 148 3.12 12.15 3.65
C PRO A 148 4.47 12.27 4.36
N LYS A 149 4.64 13.22 5.29
CA LYS A 149 5.92 13.38 6.03
C LYS A 149 6.22 12.16 6.90
N ILE A 150 5.20 11.64 7.59
CA ILE A 150 5.29 10.42 8.40
C ILE A 150 5.62 9.22 7.50
N LEU A 151 4.88 9.07 6.40
CA LEU A 151 5.12 7.96 5.46
C LEU A 151 6.53 8.00 4.87
N ASP A 152 7.05 9.20 4.59
CA ASP A 152 8.40 9.35 4.04
C ASP A 152 9.47 8.96 5.08
N ALA A 153 9.29 9.31 6.36
CA ALA A 153 10.17 8.89 7.44
C ALA A 153 10.13 7.37 7.68
N ILE A 154 8.92 6.78 7.75
CA ILE A 154 8.73 5.33 7.89
C ILE A 154 9.34 4.61 6.68
N SER A 155 9.11 5.10 5.47
CA SER A 155 9.68 4.54 4.24
C SER A 155 11.20 4.53 4.29
N ALA A 156 11.84 5.62 4.72
CA ALA A 156 13.29 5.68 4.85
C ALA A 156 13.84 4.62 5.82
N GLY A 157 13.25 4.49 7.01
CA GLY A 157 13.63 3.46 7.99
C GLY A 157 13.41 2.04 7.46
N LEU A 158 12.25 1.78 6.86
CA LEU A 158 11.91 0.47 6.33
C LEU A 158 12.83 0.03 5.19
N LYS A 159 13.33 0.96 4.37
CA LYS A 159 14.34 0.64 3.33
C LYS A 159 15.66 0.18 3.93
N VAL A 160 16.06 0.75 5.06
CA VAL A 160 17.23 0.28 5.82
C VAL A 160 16.96 -1.11 6.39
N THR A 161 15.79 -1.31 6.99
CA THR A 161 15.35 -2.62 7.51
C THR A 161 15.34 -3.69 6.42
N ALA A 162 14.76 -3.41 5.25
CA ALA A 162 14.71 -4.36 4.14
C ALA A 162 16.10 -4.75 3.63
N ARG A 163 17.06 -3.80 3.66
CA ARG A 163 18.45 -4.08 3.32
C ARG A 163 19.13 -4.98 4.35
N LYS A 164 18.89 -4.72 5.64
CA LYS A 164 19.55 -5.41 6.76
C LYS A 164 18.96 -6.80 7.02
N LEU A 165 17.64 -6.93 6.96
CA LEU A 165 16.93 -8.19 7.28
C LEU A 165 16.79 -9.12 6.08
N TRP A 166 16.55 -8.57 4.89
CA TRP A 166 16.20 -9.36 3.70
C TRP A 166 17.22 -9.24 2.57
N GLY A 167 18.32 -8.53 2.79
CA GLY A 167 19.35 -8.32 1.77
C GLY A 167 18.87 -7.52 0.54
N ILE A 168 17.69 -6.88 0.61
CA ILE A 168 17.10 -6.17 -0.52
C ILE A 168 17.86 -4.86 -0.74
N ARG A 169 18.59 -4.80 -1.85
CA ARG A 169 19.25 -3.56 -2.29
C ARG A 169 18.28 -2.78 -3.17
N SER A 170 17.65 -1.77 -2.58
CA SER A 170 16.97 -0.73 -3.36
C SER A 170 17.99 -0.06 -4.29
N PRO A 171 17.71 0.14 -5.59
CA PRO A 171 18.64 0.88 -6.43
C PRO A 171 18.79 2.31 -5.92
N LYS A 172 20.03 2.81 -6.07
CA LYS A 172 20.41 4.18 -5.71
C LYS A 172 19.65 5.21 -6.55
#